data_AF-A0A7X2D2A4-F1
#
_entry.id   AF-A0A7X2D2A4-F1
#
_cell.length_a   1.000
_cell.length_b   1.000
_cell.length_c   1.000
_cell.angle_alpha   90.00
_cell.angle_beta   90.00
_cell.angle_gamma   90.00
#
_symmetry.space_group_name_H-M   'P 1'
#
loop_
_entity.id
_entity.type
_entity.pdbx_description
1 polymer ?
#
loop_
_entity_poly.entity_id
_entity_poly.type
_entity_poly.pdbx_seq_one_letter_code
_entity_poly.pdbx_strand_id
1 'polypeptide(L)' 'MSSARRVTVGQTWRVTKPFRVNRNGNKFSVPVGGMLQIKTVPQAANEIWVTFEGTRFKISAENIEAHAQPV' A
#
# COMPACT_ATOMS: atom_id res chain seq x y z
N MET A 1 -10.01 -5.39 -17.25
CA MET A 1 -10.21 -6.23 -16.04
C MET A 1 -9.59 -5.47 -14.88
N SER A 2 -10.39 -4.76 -14.07
CA SER A 2 -9.84 -3.85 -13.05
C SER A 2 -9.52 -4.61 -11.76
N SER A 3 -8.23 -4.68 -11.42
CA SER A 3 -7.68 -5.31 -10.21
C SER A 3 -8.09 -4.67 -8.88
N ALA A 4 -8.93 -3.63 -8.86
CA ALA A 4 -9.42 -3.00 -7.63
C ALA A 4 -10.28 -3.92 -6.71
N ARG A 5 -10.44 -5.20 -7.05
CA ARG A 5 -11.35 -6.15 -6.40
C ARG A 5 -10.85 -6.75 -5.09
N ARG A 6 -9.67 -6.38 -4.54
CA ARG A 6 -9.06 -7.11 -3.41
C ARG A 6 -8.46 -6.28 -2.27
N VAL A 7 -8.48 -4.95 -2.34
CA VAL A 7 -7.93 -4.11 -1.26
C VAL A 7 -9.08 -3.57 -0.42
N THR A 8 -9.17 -4.01 0.84
CA THR A 8 -10.25 -3.61 1.77
C THR A 8 -9.70 -2.73 2.90
N VAL A 9 -10.46 -1.72 3.33
CA VAL A 9 -10.10 -0.91 4.49
C VAL A 9 -10.02 -1.79 5.75
N GLY A 10 -8.99 -1.57 6.57
CA GLY A 10 -8.72 -2.36 7.79
C GLY A 10 -7.88 -3.61 7.53
N GLN A 11 -7.73 -4.03 6.28
CA GLN A 11 -6.88 -5.16 5.92
C GLN A 11 -5.40 -4.83 6.14
N THR A 12 -4.62 -5.86 6.49
CA THR A 12 -3.16 -5.77 6.57
C THR A 12 -2.52 -6.56 5.44
N TRP A 13 -1.48 -6.00 4.85
CA TRP A 13 -0.71 -6.62 3.78
C TRP A 13 0.75 -6.69 4.20
N ARG A 14 1.39 -7.84 4.01
CA ARG A 14 2.81 -8.06 4.28
C ARG A 14 3.60 -7.82 3.00
N VAL A 15 4.61 -6.96 3.08
CA VAL A 15 5.51 -6.68 1.97
C VAL A 15 6.39 -7.89 1.68
N THR A 16 6.31 -8.40 0.46
CA THR A 16 7.10 -9.53 -0.04
C THR A 16 8.26 -9.09 -0.93
N LYS A 17 8.19 -7.88 -1.50
CA LYS A 17 9.26 -7.25 -2.29
C LYS A 17 9.45 -5.80 -1.84
N PRO A 18 10.69 -5.32 -1.65
CA PRO A 18 10.91 -3.96 -1.18
C PRO A 18 10.49 -2.96 -2.26
N PHE A 19 9.99 -1.80 -1.84
CA PHE A 19 9.64 -0.72 -2.77
C PHE A 19 9.88 0.65 -2.15
N ARG A 20 9.85 1.68 -2.99
CA ARG A 20 10.01 3.08 -2.57
C ARG A 20 8.75 3.86 -2.89
N VAL A 21 8.40 4.78 -2.00
CA VAL A 21 7.31 5.74 -2.18
C VAL A 21 7.85 7.14 -2.04
N ASN A 22 7.31 8.08 -2.82
CA ASN A 22 7.57 9.50 -2.63
C ASN A 22 6.49 10.07 -1.72
N ARG A 23 6.89 10.64 -0.59
CA ARG A 23 6.01 11.31 0.36
C ARG A 23 6.54 12.72 0.58
N ASN A 24 5.80 13.72 0.11
CA ASN A 24 6.13 15.14 0.28
C ASN A 24 7.56 15.49 -0.19
N GLY A 25 8.01 14.92 -1.30
CA GLY A 25 9.36 15.15 -1.84
C GLY A 25 10.44 14.23 -1.26
N ASN A 26 10.14 13.48 -0.19
CA ASN A 26 11.07 12.54 0.42
C ASN A 26 10.82 11.11 -0.08
N LYS A 27 11.89 10.41 -0.44
CA LYS A 27 11.83 8.99 -0.79
C LYS A 27 11.86 8.14 0.48
N PHE A 28 10.80 7.40 0.72
CA PHE A 28 10.67 6.45 1.82
C PHE A 28 10.79 5.03 1.29
N SER A 29 11.60 4.18 1.94
CA SER A 29 11.77 2.78 1.56
C SER A 29 10.94 1.89 2.47
N VAL A 30 10.18 0.98 1.88
CA VAL A 30 9.40 -0.04 2.58
C VAL A 30 10.11 -1.39 2.42
N PRO A 31 10.65 -1.97 3.50
CA PRO A 31 11.40 -3.22 3.43
C PRO A 31 10.50 -4.45 3.35
N VAL A 32 11.07 -5.58 2.93
CA VAL A 32 10.43 -6.89 3.00
C VAL A 32 10.07 -7.22 4.44
N GLY A 33 8.91 -7.82 4.65
CA GLY A 33 8.38 -8.16 5.98
C GLY A 33 7.58 -7.03 6.63
N GLY A 34 7.62 -5.80 6.08
CA GLY A 34 6.84 -4.68 6.56
C GLY A 34 5.33 -4.93 6.48
N MET A 35 4.58 -4.38 7.44
CA MET A 35 3.11 -4.51 7.50
C MET A 35 2.45 -3.21 7.07
N LEU A 36 1.68 -3.28 5.99
CA LEU A 36 0.89 -2.18 5.43
C LEU A 36 -0.55 -2.32 5.89
N GLN A 37 -1.06 -1.36 6.64
CA GLN A 37 -2.48 -1.29 7.00
C GLN A 37 -3.24 -0.40 6.02
N ILE A 38 -4.28 -0.93 5.39
CA ILE A 38 -5.15 -0.16 4.50
C ILE A 38 -6.04 0.75 5.33
N LYS A 39 -5.93 2.07 5.15
CA LYS A 39 -6.77 3.06 5.85
C LYS A 39 -7.89 3.60 4.99
N THR A 40 -7.68 3.75 3.69
CA THR A 40 -8.68 4.32 2.79
C THR A 40 -8.51 3.77 1.38
N VAL A 41 -9.61 3.36 0.77
CA VAL A 41 -9.70 2.95 -0.63
C VAL A 41 -10.77 3.83 -1.29
N PRO A 42 -10.39 4.95 -1.92
CA PRO A 42 -11.34 5.80 -2.64
C PRO A 42 -11.88 5.02 -3.85
N GLN A 43 -13.20 4.91 -3.98
CA GLN A 43 -13.83 4.13 -5.06
C GLN A 43 -13.51 4.63 -6.48
N ALA A 44 -13.14 5.91 -6.61
CA ALA A 44 -12.89 6.56 -7.90
C ALA A 44 -11.39 6.77 -8.23
N ALA A 45 -10.48 6.40 -7.32
CA ALA A 45 -9.05 6.61 -7.51
C ALA A 45 -8.29 5.30 -7.38
N ASN A 46 -7.33 5.08 -8.28
CA ASN A 46 -6.39 3.96 -8.18
C ASN A 46 -5.38 4.12 -7.03
N GLU A 47 -5.50 5.17 -6.21
CA GLU A 47 -4.65 5.45 -5.06
C GLU A 47 -5.29 5.00 -3.76
N ILE A 48 -4.58 4.20 -2.98
CA ILE A 48 -4.95 3.76 -1.64
C ILE A 48 -4.08 4.46 -0.60
N TRP A 49 -4.67 4.79 0.55
CA TRP A 49 -3.92 5.25 1.71
C TRP A 49 -3.57 4.07 2.60
N VAL A 50 -2.28 3.93 2.87
CA VAL A 50 -1.75 2.89 3.76
C VAL A 50 -0.94 3.50 4.91
N THR A 51 -0.81 2.73 5.98
CA THR A 51 0.08 3.05 7.10
C THR A 51 1.11 1.94 7.26
N PHE A 52 2.37 2.34 7.44
CA PHE A 52 3.50 1.48 7.75
C PHE A 52 4.31 2.13 8.87
N GLU A 53 4.51 1.44 9.99
CA GLU A 53 5.29 1.94 11.14
C GLU A 53 4.90 3.36 11.57
N GLY A 54 3.59 3.63 11.65
CA GLY A 54 3.04 4.96 11.98
C GLY A 54 3.13 6.00 10.86
N THR A 55 3.83 5.71 9.76
CA THR A 55 3.92 6.59 8.59
C THR A 55 2.77 6.31 7.63
N ARG A 56 1.97 7.34 7.32
CA ARG A 56 0.88 7.27 6.33
C ARG A 56 1.33 7.80 4.97
N PHE A 57 1.09 7.03 3.92
CA PHE A 57 1.40 7.42 2.53
C PHE A 57 0.40 6.83 1.53
N LYS A 58 0.42 7.34 0.30
CA LYS A 58 -0.38 6.84 -0.82
C LYS A 58 0.44 5.86 -1.64
N ILE A 59 -0.22 4.81 -2.13
CA ILE A 59 0.30 3.92 -3.19
C ILE A 59 -0.83 3.56 -4.13
N SER A 60 -0.51 3.03 -5.32
CA SER A 60 -1.53 2.47 -6.18
C SER A 60 -1.95 1.07 -5.74
N ALA A 61 -3.17 0.65 -6.09
CA ALA A 61 -3.62 -0.73 -5.91
C ALA A 61 -2.69 -1.73 -6.63
N GLU A 62 -2.18 -1.39 -7.81
CA GLU A 62 -1.23 -2.22 -8.54
C GLU A 62 0.12 -2.34 -7.82
N ASN A 63 0.60 -1.25 -7.20
CA ASN A 63 1.87 -1.28 -6.47
C ASN A 63 1.78 -2.19 -5.25
N ILE A 64 0.69 -2.12 -4.47
CA ILE A 64 0.52 -3.01 -3.33
C ILE A 64 0.41 -4.47 -3.76
N GLU A 65 -0.32 -4.78 -4.85
CA GLU A 65 -0.44 -6.15 -5.37
C GLU A 65 0.88 -6.70 -5.92
N ALA A 66 1.72 -5.85 -6.49
CA ALA A 66 3.02 -6.25 -7.03
C ALA A 66 4.08 -6.52 -5.93
N HIS A 67 3.95 -5.86 -4.76
CA HIS A 67 5.00 -5.84 -3.73
C HIS A 67 4.58 -6.42 -2.38
N ALA A 68 3.30 -6.67 -2.16
CA ALA A 68 2.77 -7.17 -0.90
C ALA A 68 1.66 -8.18 -1.13
N GLN A 69 1.33 -8.93 -0.07
CA GLN A 69 0.25 -9.91 -0.06
C GLN A 69 -0.63 -9.69 1.18
N PRO A 70 -1.94 -9.92 1.08
CA PRO A 70 -2.82 -9.84 2.24
C PRO A 70 -2.45 -10.90 3.28
N VAL A 71 -2.57 -10.54 4.57
CA VAL A 71 -2.34 -11.43 5.72
C VAL A 71 -3.67 -11.82 6.36
#